data_AF-A0A316Q1X1-F1
#
_entry.id   AF-A0A316Q1X1-F1
#
_cell.length_a   1.000
_cell.length_b   1.000
_cell.length_c   1.000
_cell.angle_alpha   90.00
_cell.angle_beta   90.00
_cell.angle_gamma   90.00
#
_symmetry.space_group_name_H-M   'P 1'
#
loop_
_entity.id
_entity.type
_entity.pdbx_description
1 polymer ?
#
loop_
_entity_poly.entity_id
_entity_poly.type
_entity_poly.pdbx_seq_one_letter_code
_entity_poly.pdbx_strand_id
1 'polypeptide(L)'
;MEMLEKGSALLKDGERIDDIGFGNFRLIQDPKEFCYGIDSVLLADFVSKRAGVSLDTVVDMGTGTGVIPLILCHKTDVKRVIGVELQESAYDKAVRNSLLNCTKDRVNFVLGDVNDVEFGWGSELKEKADAVVSNPPYFKAGGGIKSEVSAKAAARHETTATLEDFMKCAAYLLKARGELFMVHRPSRLVDICCFGRLAGLETKEIRMISPTSDEIPNIILVKLIKGGGSELKILPPIAVYDTKGNYTSDILNIYEKI
;
A
#
# COMPACT_ATOMS: atom_id res chain seq x y z
N MET A 1 -0.64 28.35 12.57
CA MET A 1 -1.75 28.50 13.52
C MET A 1 -3.01 27.81 13.03
N GLU A 2 -3.51 28.11 11.84
CA GLU A 2 -4.76 27.54 11.28
C GLU A 2 -4.74 25.99 11.09
N MET A 3 -3.58 25.42 10.77
CA MET A 3 -3.39 23.96 10.62
C MET A 3 -3.21 23.19 11.93
N LEU A 4 -2.91 23.87 13.04
CA LEU A 4 -2.78 23.27 14.38
C LEU A 4 -4.15 23.19 15.05
N GLU A 5 -4.99 24.22 14.90
CA GLU A 5 -6.37 24.23 15.38
C GLU A 5 -7.27 23.21 14.65
N LYS A 6 -7.07 23.02 13.34
CA LYS A 6 -7.77 21.97 12.58
C LYS A 6 -7.42 20.55 13.04
N GLY A 7 -6.21 20.33 13.57
CA GLY A 7 -5.75 19.01 13.99
C GLY A 7 -6.49 18.49 15.23
N SER A 8 -6.72 19.34 16.23
CA SER A 8 -7.38 18.90 17.47
C SER A 8 -8.86 18.60 17.29
N ALA A 9 -9.54 19.27 16.35
CA ALA A 9 -10.95 19.02 16.05
C ALA A 9 -11.20 17.70 15.29
N LEU A 10 -10.16 17.13 14.67
CA LEU A 10 -10.25 15.88 13.90
C LEU A 10 -9.87 14.64 14.72
N LEU A 11 -9.24 14.79 15.88
CA LEU A 11 -8.82 13.68 16.72
C LEU A 11 -10.01 13.13 17.53
N LYS A 12 -10.12 11.80 17.57
CA LYS A 12 -10.99 11.07 18.50
C LYS A 12 -10.16 10.54 19.68
N ASP A 13 -10.84 10.11 20.74
CA ASP A 13 -10.20 9.62 21.96
C ASP A 13 -9.22 8.46 21.68
N GLY A 14 -7.98 8.61 22.15
CA GLY A 14 -6.91 7.62 21.99
C GLY A 14 -6.09 7.78 20.71
N GLU A 15 -6.48 8.66 19.79
CA GLU A 15 -5.73 8.94 18.57
C GLU A 15 -4.62 9.98 18.81
N ARG A 16 -3.61 9.95 17.94
CA ARG A 16 -2.53 10.94 17.87
C ARG A 16 -2.28 11.36 16.42
N ILE A 17 -1.59 12.47 16.22
CA ILE A 17 -1.11 12.92 14.91
C ILE A 17 0.40 12.69 14.85
N ASP A 18 0.85 11.94 13.85
CA ASP A 18 2.26 11.71 13.54
C ASP A 18 2.66 12.49 12.28
N ASP A 19 3.90 12.98 12.23
CA ASP A 19 4.53 13.47 11.00
C ASP A 19 5.06 12.27 10.20
N ILE A 20 4.71 12.17 8.92
CA ILE A 20 5.10 11.02 8.09
C ILE A 20 6.39 11.26 7.29
N GLY A 21 6.97 12.47 7.33
CA GLY A 21 8.24 12.81 6.68
C GLY A 21 8.15 13.09 5.18
N PHE A 22 6.95 13.32 4.64
CA PHE A 22 6.72 13.65 3.23
C PHE A 22 6.04 15.01 3.11
N GLY A 23 6.84 16.05 2.84
CA GLY A 23 6.37 17.43 2.88
C GLY A 23 5.92 17.84 4.29
N ASN A 24 4.71 18.40 4.40
CA ASN A 24 4.07 18.74 5.67
C ASN A 24 2.94 17.76 6.03
N PHE A 25 2.94 16.56 5.43
CA PHE A 25 1.87 15.61 5.64
C PHE A 25 1.93 14.97 7.03
N ARG A 26 0.74 14.83 7.59
CA ARG A 26 0.50 14.31 8.94
C ARG A 26 -0.56 13.22 8.90
N LEU A 27 -0.48 12.28 9.82
CA LEU A 27 -1.37 11.12 9.85
C LEU A 27 -1.95 10.92 11.24
N ILE A 28 -3.27 10.86 11.31
CA ILE A 28 -4.01 10.45 12.49
C ILE A 28 -3.92 8.93 12.61
N GLN A 29 -3.49 8.46 13.79
CA GLN A 29 -3.30 7.06 14.11
C GLN A 29 -3.80 6.74 15.53
N ASP A 30 -4.33 5.53 15.72
CA ASP A 30 -4.58 4.97 17.05
C ASP A 30 -3.47 3.95 17.38
N PRO A 31 -2.65 4.15 18.42
CA PRO A 31 -1.63 3.18 18.85
C PRO A 31 -2.19 1.80 19.22
N LYS A 32 -3.50 1.69 19.53
CA LYS A 32 -4.18 0.43 19.81
C LYS A 32 -4.53 -0.34 18.54
N GLU A 33 -4.59 0.33 17.39
CA GLU A 33 -4.82 -0.22 16.06
C GLU A 33 -3.51 -0.38 15.27
N PHE A 34 -3.60 -0.85 14.03
CA PHE A 34 -2.43 -0.99 13.17
C PHE A 34 -1.91 0.40 12.75
N CYS A 35 -0.64 0.66 13.04
CA CYS A 35 0.08 1.84 12.60
C CYS A 35 0.90 1.53 11.35
N TYR A 36 1.03 2.47 10.41
CA TYR A 36 1.78 2.20 9.19
C TYR A 36 3.25 1.86 9.49
N GLY A 37 3.80 0.95 8.69
CA GLY A 37 5.20 0.56 8.75
C GLY A 37 6.00 1.07 7.56
N ILE A 38 7.30 0.77 7.56
CA ILE A 38 8.22 1.09 6.46
C ILE A 38 7.74 0.49 5.12
N ASP A 39 7.03 -0.64 5.16
CA ASP A 39 6.51 -1.35 3.98
C ASP A 39 5.63 -0.45 3.10
N SER A 40 4.79 0.40 3.70
CA SER A 40 3.95 1.36 2.97
C SER A 40 4.78 2.46 2.29
N VAL A 41 5.84 2.92 2.95
CA VAL A 41 6.74 3.94 2.41
C VAL A 41 7.56 3.37 1.25
N LEU A 42 8.10 2.16 1.42
CA LEU A 42 8.84 1.42 0.40
C LEU A 42 7.97 1.19 -0.84
N LEU A 43 6.71 0.81 -0.65
CA LEU A 43 5.77 0.59 -1.75
C LEU A 43 5.45 1.88 -2.50
N ALA A 44 5.17 2.97 -1.79
CA ALA A 44 4.84 4.25 -2.43
C ALA A 44 6.03 4.82 -3.25
N ASP A 45 7.26 4.72 -2.74
CA ASP A 45 8.46 5.09 -3.51
C ASP A 45 8.71 4.16 -4.71
N PHE A 46 8.43 2.87 -4.55
CA PHE A 46 8.53 1.92 -5.65
C PHE A 46 7.56 2.24 -6.78
N VAL A 47 6.32 2.60 -6.46
CA VAL A 47 5.35 3.10 -7.44
C VAL A 47 5.87 4.39 -8.08
N SER A 48 6.30 5.38 -7.30
CA SER A 48 6.72 6.68 -7.84
C SER A 48 7.91 6.59 -8.81
N LYS A 49 8.80 5.62 -8.61
CA LYS A 49 9.99 5.43 -9.48
C LYS A 49 9.76 4.49 -10.66
N ARG A 50 8.76 3.62 -10.61
CA ARG A 50 8.59 2.52 -11.56
C ARG A 50 7.27 2.56 -12.33
N ALA A 51 6.32 3.38 -11.91
CA ALA A 51 5.10 3.61 -12.66
C ALA A 51 5.38 4.34 -13.98
N GLY A 52 4.44 4.22 -14.93
CA GLY A 52 4.46 4.99 -16.17
C GLY A 52 4.48 6.51 -15.95
N VAL A 53 4.87 7.26 -16.98
CA VAL A 53 5.16 8.71 -16.91
C VAL A 53 3.97 9.58 -16.50
N SER A 54 2.73 9.12 -16.72
CA SER A 54 1.51 9.83 -16.33
C SER A 54 0.54 8.87 -15.65
N LEU A 55 0.17 9.18 -14.41
CA LEU A 55 -0.83 8.46 -13.63
C LEU A 55 -2.07 9.33 -13.45
N ASP A 56 -3.16 9.00 -14.13
CA ASP A 56 -4.42 9.71 -13.97
C ASP A 56 -5.19 9.15 -12.78
N THR A 57 -5.31 7.83 -12.68
CA THR A 57 -6.04 7.14 -11.61
C THR A 57 -5.22 6.00 -11.01
N VAL A 58 -4.99 6.07 -9.70
CA VAL A 58 -4.40 5.01 -8.89
C VAL A 58 -5.42 4.51 -7.88
N VAL A 59 -5.53 3.19 -7.69
CA VAL A 59 -6.37 2.59 -6.64
C VAL A 59 -5.49 1.87 -5.62
N ASP A 60 -5.63 2.20 -4.33
CA ASP A 60 -4.92 1.53 -3.23
C ASP A 60 -5.88 0.59 -2.48
N MET A 61 -5.66 -0.73 -2.60
CA MET A 61 -6.50 -1.76 -2.00
C MET A 61 -6.01 -2.12 -0.59
N GLY A 62 -6.86 -1.96 0.41
CA GLY A 62 -6.48 -2.11 1.82
C GLY A 62 -5.68 -0.90 2.30
N THR A 63 -6.22 0.29 2.07
CA THR A 63 -5.47 1.56 2.24
C THR A 63 -5.17 1.89 3.71
N GLY A 64 -5.82 1.21 4.66
CA GLY A 64 -5.69 1.49 6.09
C GLY A 64 -6.08 2.94 6.39
N THR A 65 -5.19 3.67 7.06
CA THR A 65 -5.39 5.08 7.39
C THR A 65 -5.03 6.05 6.25
N GLY A 66 -4.77 5.55 5.03
CA GLY A 66 -4.57 6.36 3.83
C GLY A 66 -3.13 6.84 3.59
N VAL A 67 -2.13 6.21 4.21
CA VAL A 67 -0.73 6.66 4.12
C VAL A 67 -0.14 6.55 2.70
N ILE A 68 -0.41 5.45 1.98
CA ILE A 68 0.13 5.25 0.62
C ILE A 68 -0.44 6.33 -0.32
N PRO A 69 -1.77 6.60 -0.36
CA PRO A 69 -2.33 7.66 -1.19
C PRO A 69 -1.74 9.04 -0.90
N LEU A 70 -1.48 9.37 0.37
CA LEU A 70 -0.83 10.63 0.74
C LEU A 70 0.61 10.70 0.23
N ILE A 71 1.41 9.65 0.43
CA ILE A 71 2.79 9.63 -0.07
C ILE A 71 2.83 9.71 -1.60
N LEU A 72 1.95 9.00 -2.31
CA LEU A 72 1.86 9.08 -3.78
C LEU A 72 1.46 10.49 -4.25
N CYS A 73 0.53 11.13 -3.54
CA CYS A 73 0.10 12.50 -3.80
C CYS A 73 1.25 13.53 -3.65
N HIS A 74 2.24 13.23 -2.81
CA HIS A 74 3.47 14.01 -2.63
C HIS A 74 4.53 13.67 -3.68
N LYS A 75 4.85 12.38 -3.87
CA LYS A 75 5.98 11.92 -4.70
C LYS A 75 5.70 11.91 -6.20
N THR A 76 4.46 12.15 -6.62
CA THR A 76 4.04 12.04 -8.03
C THR A 76 3.04 13.11 -8.42
N ASP A 77 2.88 13.31 -9.72
CA ASP A 77 1.85 14.16 -10.33
C ASP A 77 0.53 13.41 -10.55
N VAL A 78 0.26 12.36 -9.76
CA VAL A 78 -0.99 11.59 -9.88
C VAL A 78 -2.20 12.51 -9.74
N LYS A 79 -3.14 12.42 -10.69
CA LYS A 79 -4.34 13.28 -10.68
C LYS A 79 -5.33 12.83 -9.60
N ARG A 80 -5.53 11.51 -9.48
CA ARG A 80 -6.47 10.93 -8.53
C ARG A 80 -5.95 9.64 -7.92
N VAL A 81 -6.03 9.53 -6.60
CA VAL A 81 -5.83 8.29 -5.84
C VAL A 81 -7.10 7.94 -5.09
N ILE A 82 -7.53 6.69 -5.20
CA ILE A 82 -8.71 6.15 -4.54
C ILE A 82 -8.25 5.05 -3.58
N GLY A 83 -8.34 5.29 -2.28
CA GLY A 83 -8.07 4.27 -1.27
C GLY A 83 -9.34 3.48 -0.93
N VAL A 84 -9.23 2.16 -0.87
CA VAL A 84 -10.34 1.27 -0.50
C VAL A 84 -10.00 0.58 0.80
N GLU A 85 -10.89 0.69 1.77
CA GLU A 85 -10.71 0.09 3.10
C GLU A 85 -11.99 -0.61 3.54
N LEU A 86 -11.88 -1.79 4.13
CA LEU A 86 -13.01 -2.57 4.65
C LEU A 86 -13.38 -2.12 6.07
N GLN A 87 -12.38 -1.79 6.87
CA GLN A 87 -12.56 -1.48 8.29
C GLN A 87 -13.00 -0.03 8.48
N GLU A 88 -14.23 0.16 8.98
CA GLU A 88 -14.84 1.48 9.17
C GLU A 88 -13.97 2.43 10.00
N SER A 89 -13.34 1.94 11.06
CA SER A 89 -12.43 2.73 11.90
C SER A 89 -11.22 3.27 11.11
N ALA A 90 -10.61 2.43 10.27
CA ALA A 90 -9.45 2.82 9.46
C ALA A 90 -9.87 3.76 8.31
N TYR A 91 -11.00 3.46 7.66
CA TYR A 91 -11.62 4.31 6.64
C TYR A 91 -11.90 5.74 7.17
N ASP A 92 -12.53 5.85 8.34
CA ASP A 92 -12.83 7.15 8.96
C ASP A 92 -11.55 7.96 9.23
N LYS A 93 -10.48 7.31 9.70
CA LYS A 93 -9.15 7.94 9.84
C LYS A 93 -8.60 8.38 8.49
N ALA A 94 -8.70 7.56 7.44
CA ALA A 94 -8.23 7.90 6.11
C ALA A 94 -8.92 9.16 5.55
N VAL A 95 -10.24 9.24 5.67
CA VAL A 95 -11.03 10.43 5.28
C VAL A 95 -10.57 11.68 6.05
N ARG A 96 -10.43 11.58 7.38
CA ARG A 96 -9.94 12.68 8.21
C ARG A 96 -8.49 13.06 7.89
N ASN A 97 -7.66 12.10 7.51
CA ASN A 97 -6.28 12.35 7.05
C ASN A 97 -6.25 13.09 5.71
N SER A 98 -7.13 12.80 4.77
CA SER A 98 -7.22 13.60 3.53
C SER A 98 -7.61 15.04 3.83
N LEU A 99 -8.56 15.24 4.76
CA LEU A 99 -9.00 16.56 5.20
C LEU A 99 -7.88 17.32 5.93
N LEU A 100 -7.19 16.65 6.86
CA LEU A 100 -6.05 17.21 7.62
C LEU A 100 -4.95 17.74 6.69
N ASN A 101 -4.68 17.02 5.60
CA ASN A 101 -3.63 17.34 4.64
C ASN A 101 -4.10 18.17 3.43
N CYS A 102 -5.38 18.57 3.41
CA CYS A 102 -5.97 19.33 2.30
C CYS A 102 -5.83 18.62 0.94
N THR A 103 -5.87 17.28 0.92
CA THR A 103 -5.69 16.47 -0.29
C THR A 103 -7.00 15.97 -0.91
N LYS A 104 -8.17 16.40 -0.40
CA LYS A 104 -9.49 15.88 -0.78
C LYS A 104 -9.81 15.90 -2.28
N ASP A 105 -9.21 16.83 -3.03
CA ASP A 105 -9.44 16.98 -4.46
C ASP A 105 -8.68 15.93 -5.28
N ARG A 106 -7.65 15.31 -4.71
CA ARG A 106 -6.83 14.26 -5.35
C ARG A 106 -6.90 12.90 -4.67
N VAL A 107 -7.17 12.85 -3.37
CA VAL A 107 -7.16 11.63 -2.55
C VAL A 107 -8.53 11.40 -1.95
N ASN A 108 -9.22 10.37 -2.45
CA ASN A 108 -10.55 9.97 -2.00
C ASN A 108 -10.52 8.56 -1.42
N PHE A 109 -11.50 8.26 -0.58
CA PHE A 109 -11.60 6.98 0.09
C PHE A 109 -12.98 6.38 -0.08
N VAL A 110 -13.04 5.06 -0.22
CA VAL A 110 -14.28 4.28 -0.27
C VAL A 110 -14.23 3.18 0.80
N LEU A 111 -15.32 3.07 1.56
CA LEU A 111 -15.55 1.93 2.45
C LEU A 111 -16.03 0.76 1.58
N GLY A 112 -15.26 -0.32 1.49
CA GLY A 112 -15.60 -1.45 0.63
C GLY A 112 -14.67 -2.66 0.76
N ASP A 113 -15.19 -3.83 0.39
CA ASP A 113 -14.44 -5.08 0.28
C ASP A 113 -13.90 -5.25 -1.15
N VAL A 114 -12.66 -5.70 -1.31
CA VAL A 114 -12.10 -6.06 -2.62
C VAL A 114 -12.91 -7.12 -3.35
N ASN A 115 -13.65 -7.97 -2.63
CA ASN A 115 -14.57 -8.96 -3.20
C ASN A 115 -15.79 -8.33 -3.89
N ASP A 116 -16.17 -7.12 -3.49
CA ASP A 116 -17.37 -6.42 -3.98
C ASP A 116 -17.05 -5.42 -5.10
N VAL A 117 -15.86 -5.51 -5.71
CA VAL A 117 -15.39 -4.54 -6.72
C VAL A 117 -16.34 -4.43 -7.92
N GLU A 118 -16.88 -5.54 -8.44
CA GLU A 118 -17.64 -5.54 -9.69
C GLU A 118 -19.06 -4.99 -9.54
N PHE A 119 -19.74 -5.34 -8.45
CA PHE A 119 -21.14 -4.98 -8.20
C PHE A 119 -21.31 -3.91 -7.11
N GLY A 120 -20.21 -3.40 -6.56
CA GLY A 120 -20.19 -2.39 -5.53
C GLY A 120 -19.33 -1.19 -5.94
N TRP A 121 -18.37 -0.86 -5.09
CA TRP A 121 -17.59 0.39 -5.14
C TRP A 121 -16.75 0.58 -6.41
N GLY A 122 -16.36 -0.50 -7.09
CA GLY A 122 -15.42 -0.48 -8.21
C GLY A 122 -16.06 -0.54 -9.58
N SER A 123 -17.39 -0.66 -9.67
CA SER A 123 -18.14 -0.82 -10.92
C SER A 123 -17.81 0.27 -11.95
N GLU A 124 -17.77 1.53 -11.50
CA GLU A 124 -17.41 2.69 -12.32
C GLU A 124 -15.91 2.81 -12.63
N LEU A 125 -15.05 1.98 -12.03
CA LEU A 125 -13.60 1.98 -12.22
C LEU A 125 -13.11 0.81 -13.10
N LYS A 126 -14.02 -0.03 -13.59
CA LYS A 126 -13.70 -1.16 -14.47
C LYS A 126 -12.81 -0.72 -15.63
N GLU A 127 -11.62 -1.30 -15.69
CA GLU A 127 -10.59 -1.04 -16.71
C GLU A 127 -10.17 0.44 -16.89
N LYS A 128 -10.26 1.24 -15.82
CA LYS A 128 -9.92 2.68 -15.86
C LYS A 128 -8.66 3.04 -15.07
N ALA A 129 -8.16 2.18 -14.18
CA ALA A 129 -7.00 2.48 -13.36
C ALA A 129 -5.69 2.32 -14.15
N ASP A 130 -4.78 3.30 -14.02
CA ASP A 130 -3.42 3.22 -14.55
C ASP A 130 -2.57 2.27 -13.70
N ALA A 131 -2.72 2.41 -12.38
CA ALA A 131 -2.07 1.54 -11.42
C ALA A 131 -3.01 1.14 -10.29
N VAL A 132 -2.76 -0.06 -9.77
CA VAL A 132 -3.35 -0.56 -8.53
C VAL A 132 -2.20 -0.83 -7.58
N VAL A 133 -2.37 -0.48 -6.32
CA VAL A 133 -1.36 -0.60 -5.26
C VAL A 133 -1.97 -1.39 -4.12
N SER A 134 -1.18 -2.23 -3.45
CA SER A 134 -1.67 -2.91 -2.24
C SER A 134 -0.54 -3.30 -1.30
N ASN A 135 -0.77 -3.03 -0.02
CA ASN A 135 -0.03 -3.61 1.10
C ASN A 135 -0.96 -4.56 1.87
N PRO A 136 -1.25 -5.76 1.32
CA PRO A 136 -2.23 -6.66 1.92
C PRO A 136 -1.68 -7.28 3.22
N PRO A 137 -2.57 -7.72 4.14
CA PRO A 137 -2.14 -8.43 5.34
C PRO A 137 -1.36 -9.71 5.00
N TYR A 138 -0.23 -9.92 5.68
CA TYR A 138 0.74 -10.94 5.26
C TYR A 138 0.36 -12.39 5.59
N PHE A 139 -0.57 -12.61 6.51
CA PHE A 139 -0.88 -13.94 7.03
C PHE A 139 -2.09 -14.55 6.33
N LYS A 140 -2.00 -15.84 5.96
CA LYS A 140 -3.16 -16.60 5.48
C LYS A 140 -4.16 -16.74 6.63
N ALA A 141 -5.45 -16.51 6.36
CA ALA A 141 -6.51 -16.87 7.28
C ALA A 141 -6.36 -18.34 7.71
N GLY A 142 -6.18 -18.60 9.01
CA GLY A 142 -6.08 -19.94 9.58
C GLY A 142 -4.72 -20.66 9.47
N GLY A 143 -3.65 -20.03 8.94
CA GLY A 143 -2.35 -20.68 8.75
C GLY A 143 -1.21 -20.06 9.57
N GLY A 144 -0.99 -20.52 10.81
CA GLY A 144 0.20 -20.18 11.61
C GLY A 144 0.06 -20.48 13.11
N ILE A 145 1.18 -20.77 13.79
CA ILE A 145 1.25 -20.94 15.25
C ILE A 145 0.77 -19.63 15.90
N LYS A 146 -0.23 -19.75 16.78
CA LYS A 146 -0.84 -18.63 17.52
C LYS A 146 0.18 -18.05 18.51
N SER A 147 0.84 -16.96 18.15
CA SER A 147 1.40 -16.04 19.15
C SER A 147 0.28 -15.11 19.60
N GLU A 148 0.33 -14.55 20.81
CA GLU A 148 -0.68 -13.59 21.27
C GLU A 148 -0.82 -12.38 20.34
N VAL A 149 0.27 -12.04 19.64
CA VAL A 149 0.32 -11.02 18.58
C VAL A 149 -0.40 -11.49 17.31
N SER A 150 -0.19 -12.74 16.89
CA SER A 150 -0.89 -13.30 15.71
C SER A 150 -2.36 -13.58 15.97
N ALA A 151 -2.76 -13.86 17.22
CA ALA A 151 -4.15 -13.95 17.64
C ALA A 151 -4.84 -12.58 17.64
N LYS A 152 -4.17 -11.52 18.12
CA LYS A 152 -4.68 -10.14 18.02
C LYS A 152 -4.71 -9.64 16.57
N ALA A 153 -3.73 -10.01 15.75
CA ALA A 153 -3.73 -9.68 14.32
C ALA A 153 -4.82 -10.46 13.55
N ALA A 154 -4.99 -11.76 13.82
CA ALA A 154 -6.03 -12.58 13.19
C ALA A 154 -7.46 -12.21 13.63
N ALA A 155 -7.64 -11.74 14.87
CA ALA A 155 -8.94 -11.24 15.37
C ALA A 155 -9.28 -9.81 14.88
N ARG A 156 -8.30 -9.09 14.31
CA ARG A 156 -8.46 -7.72 13.76
C ARG A 156 -8.45 -7.69 12.24
N HIS A 157 -7.89 -8.71 11.61
CA HIS A 157 -7.99 -8.95 10.17
C HIS A 157 -9.22 -9.83 9.89
N GLU A 158 -10.42 -9.25 10.04
CA GLU A 158 -11.64 -9.77 9.42
C GLU A 158 -11.61 -9.58 7.88
N THR A 159 -10.47 -9.85 7.23
CA THR A 159 -10.35 -9.84 5.78
C THR A 159 -10.52 -11.27 5.30
N THR A 160 -11.71 -11.59 4.80
CA THR A 160 -12.00 -12.85 4.10
C THR A 160 -11.28 -12.93 2.75
N ALA A 161 -10.85 -11.79 2.21
CA ALA A 161 -10.15 -11.68 0.94
C ALA A 161 -8.80 -12.42 0.95
N THR A 162 -8.64 -13.29 -0.04
CA THR A 162 -7.39 -14.01 -0.31
C THR A 162 -6.50 -13.22 -1.26
N LEU A 163 -5.23 -13.61 -1.37
CA LEU A 163 -4.32 -13.02 -2.37
C LEU A 163 -4.87 -13.13 -3.79
N GLU A 164 -5.61 -14.21 -4.10
CA GLU A 164 -6.25 -14.38 -5.40
C GLU A 164 -7.34 -13.33 -5.64
N ASP A 165 -8.10 -12.96 -4.61
CA ASP A 165 -9.14 -11.93 -4.71
C ASP A 165 -8.54 -10.55 -4.96
N PHE A 166 -7.42 -10.22 -4.31
CA PHE A 166 -6.66 -9.00 -4.62
C PHE A 166 -6.17 -8.99 -6.08
N MET A 167 -5.71 -10.12 -6.63
CA MET A 167 -5.28 -10.22 -8.03
C MET A 167 -6.46 -10.02 -9.00
N LYS A 168 -7.61 -10.63 -8.71
CA LYS A 168 -8.84 -10.48 -9.52
C LYS A 168 -9.34 -9.04 -9.48
N CYS A 169 -9.37 -8.42 -8.30
CA CYS A 169 -9.76 -7.03 -8.12
C CYS A 169 -8.83 -6.09 -8.90
N ALA A 170 -7.51 -6.27 -8.79
CA ALA A 170 -6.54 -5.51 -9.57
C ALA A 170 -6.78 -5.66 -11.08
N ALA A 171 -6.95 -6.89 -11.57
CA ALA A 171 -7.18 -7.16 -12.98
C ALA A 171 -8.49 -6.54 -13.50
N TYR A 172 -9.53 -6.48 -12.68
CA TYR A 172 -10.80 -5.84 -13.01
C TYR A 172 -10.66 -4.32 -13.18
N LEU A 173 -9.92 -3.66 -12.28
CA LEU A 173 -9.76 -2.20 -12.25
C LEU A 173 -8.77 -1.70 -13.30
N LEU A 174 -7.69 -2.44 -13.55
CA LEU A 174 -6.60 -1.99 -14.41
C LEU A 174 -7.03 -1.89 -15.87
N LYS A 175 -6.65 -0.79 -16.52
CA LYS A 175 -6.72 -0.66 -17.98
C LYS A 175 -5.75 -1.62 -18.67
N ALA A 176 -5.84 -1.76 -19.99
CA ALA A 176 -4.85 -2.51 -20.75
C ALA A 176 -3.43 -1.98 -20.49
N ARG A 177 -2.48 -2.86 -20.17
CA ARG A 177 -1.11 -2.52 -19.74
C ARG A 177 -1.02 -1.72 -18.43
N GLY A 178 -2.11 -1.60 -17.67
CA GLY A 178 -2.08 -1.07 -16.31
C GLY A 178 -1.24 -1.95 -15.38
N GLU A 179 -0.77 -1.34 -14.29
CA GLU A 179 0.30 -1.89 -13.47
C GLU A 179 -0.18 -2.16 -12.03
N LEU A 180 0.06 -3.37 -11.52
CA LEU A 180 -0.16 -3.69 -10.10
C LEU A 180 1.17 -3.61 -9.36
N PHE A 181 1.18 -2.88 -8.24
CA PHE A 181 2.29 -2.81 -7.31
C PHE A 181 1.88 -3.42 -5.97
N MET A 182 2.72 -4.30 -5.43
CA MET A 182 2.44 -4.95 -4.15
C MET A 182 3.69 -5.05 -3.29
N VAL A 183 3.55 -4.86 -1.99
CA VAL A 183 4.55 -5.26 -0.99
C VAL A 183 4.08 -6.52 -0.28
N HIS A 184 4.95 -7.51 -0.13
CA HIS A 184 4.62 -8.75 0.55
C HIS A 184 5.86 -9.40 1.19
N ARG A 185 5.66 -10.50 1.90
CA ARG A 185 6.70 -11.44 2.33
C ARG A 185 7.19 -12.36 1.20
N PRO A 186 8.50 -12.68 1.13
CA PRO A 186 9.07 -13.58 0.13
C PRO A 186 8.39 -14.96 0.07
N SER A 187 7.89 -15.47 1.19
CA SER A 187 7.17 -16.75 1.25
C SER A 187 5.90 -16.81 0.39
N ARG A 188 5.38 -15.66 -0.04
CA ARG A 188 4.21 -15.57 -0.93
C ARG A 188 4.57 -15.27 -2.38
N LEU A 189 5.85 -15.17 -2.72
CA LEU A 189 6.28 -14.81 -4.08
C LEU A 189 5.72 -15.77 -5.14
N VAL A 190 5.79 -17.07 -4.89
CA VAL A 190 5.27 -18.08 -5.83
C VAL A 190 3.75 -17.93 -6.01
N ASP A 191 3.02 -17.79 -4.90
CA ASP A 191 1.57 -17.54 -4.92
C ASP A 191 1.24 -16.27 -5.74
N ILE A 192 2.00 -15.18 -5.54
CA ILE A 192 1.83 -13.91 -6.28
C ILE A 192 1.99 -14.12 -7.79
N CYS A 193 3.06 -14.80 -8.20
CA CYS A 193 3.32 -15.08 -9.61
C CYS A 193 2.22 -15.98 -10.22
N CYS A 194 1.80 -17.01 -9.49
CA CYS A 194 0.77 -17.95 -9.96
C CYS A 194 -0.61 -17.30 -10.07
N PHE A 195 -1.10 -16.68 -8.99
CA PHE A 195 -2.41 -16.02 -8.98
C PHE A 195 -2.44 -14.78 -9.89
N GLY A 196 -1.33 -14.03 -9.96
CA GLY A 196 -1.18 -12.94 -10.91
C GLY A 196 -1.39 -13.44 -12.34
N ARG A 197 -0.66 -14.47 -12.76
CA ARG A 197 -0.78 -15.02 -14.12
C ARG A 197 -2.18 -15.56 -14.41
N LEU A 198 -2.81 -16.23 -13.44
CA LEU A 198 -4.20 -16.69 -13.56
C LEU A 198 -5.19 -15.53 -13.77
N ALA A 199 -4.93 -14.38 -13.15
CA ALA A 199 -5.72 -13.16 -13.32
C ALA A 199 -5.30 -12.31 -14.55
N GLY A 200 -4.37 -12.79 -15.38
CA GLY A 200 -3.85 -12.03 -16.54
C GLY A 200 -2.88 -10.90 -16.18
N LEU A 201 -2.29 -10.93 -14.98
CA LEU A 201 -1.28 -10.01 -14.48
C LEU A 201 0.09 -10.70 -14.49
N GLU A 202 0.96 -10.31 -15.41
CA GLU A 202 2.27 -10.94 -15.52
C GLU A 202 3.29 -10.22 -14.65
N THR A 203 4.03 -10.95 -13.82
CA THR A 203 5.05 -10.36 -12.94
C THR A 203 6.24 -9.87 -13.76
N LYS A 204 6.62 -8.61 -13.57
CA LYS A 204 7.64 -7.92 -14.36
C LYS A 204 8.86 -7.53 -13.58
N GLU A 205 8.69 -7.09 -12.34
CA GLU A 205 9.81 -6.64 -11.53
C GLU A 205 9.65 -7.10 -10.10
N ILE A 206 10.76 -7.52 -9.49
CA ILE A 206 10.84 -7.86 -8.07
C ILE A 206 12.03 -7.11 -7.49
N ARG A 207 11.83 -6.44 -6.36
CA ARG A 207 12.91 -5.93 -5.53
C ARG A 207 12.85 -6.58 -4.15
N MET A 208 13.95 -7.16 -3.73
CA MET A 208 14.08 -7.77 -2.40
C MET A 208 14.59 -6.73 -1.40
N ILE A 209 14.08 -6.80 -0.17
CA ILE A 209 14.48 -5.92 0.92
C ILE A 209 14.83 -6.77 2.13
N SER A 210 16.02 -6.53 2.68
CA SER A 210 16.57 -7.22 3.85
C SER A 210 16.73 -6.25 5.02
N PRO A 211 16.66 -6.73 6.29
CA PRO A 211 16.96 -5.88 7.44
C PRO A 211 18.38 -5.28 7.37
N THR A 212 19.38 -6.09 7.06
CA THR A 212 20.77 -5.68 6.75
C THR A 212 21.26 -6.36 5.46
N SER A 213 22.44 -6.00 4.95
CA SER A 213 22.99 -6.57 3.70
C SER A 213 23.29 -8.06 3.77
N ASP A 214 23.52 -8.59 4.97
CA ASP A 214 23.94 -9.98 5.20
C ASP A 214 22.76 -10.88 5.61
N GLU A 215 21.56 -10.32 5.72
CA GLU A 215 20.37 -11.04 6.13
C GLU A 215 19.47 -11.43 4.95
N ILE A 216 18.75 -12.53 5.14
CA ILE A 216 17.77 -13.03 4.17
C ILE A 216 16.66 -11.97 4.01
N PRO A 217 16.27 -11.62 2.77
CA PRO A 217 15.17 -10.70 2.53
C PRO A 217 13.91 -11.15 3.26
N ASN A 218 13.24 -10.21 3.91
CA ASN A 218 11.97 -10.46 4.60
C ASN A 218 10.81 -9.65 3.99
N ILE A 219 11.09 -8.80 3.01
CA ILE A 219 10.11 -8.01 2.24
C ILE A 219 10.45 -8.13 0.75
N ILE A 220 9.41 -8.20 -0.08
CA ILE A 220 9.49 -8.10 -1.53
C ILE A 220 8.54 -7.00 -2.02
N LEU A 221 9.02 -6.20 -2.95
CA LEU A 221 8.21 -5.31 -3.77
C LEU A 221 8.05 -5.96 -5.14
N VAL A 222 6.83 -6.01 -5.64
CA VAL A 222 6.49 -6.69 -6.90
C VAL A 222 5.70 -5.75 -7.79
N LYS A 223 6.11 -5.67 -9.06
CA LYS A 223 5.36 -5.03 -10.14
C LYS A 223 4.83 -6.09 -11.09
N LEU A 224 3.53 -6.06 -11.37
CA LEU A 224 2.85 -6.89 -12.37
C LEU A 224 2.18 -5.99 -13.42
N ILE A 225 1.98 -6.51 -14.64
CA ILE A 225 1.34 -5.77 -15.74
C ILE A 225 0.17 -6.56 -16.32
N LYS A 226 -1.01 -5.92 -16.46
CA LYS A 226 -2.18 -6.51 -17.11
C LYS A 226 -1.93 -6.78 -18.59
N GLY A 227 -2.11 -8.03 -18.99
CA GLY A 227 -1.82 -8.53 -20.34
C GLY A 227 -0.34 -8.51 -20.70
N GLY A 228 0.57 -8.41 -19.72
CA GLY A 228 2.02 -8.47 -19.91
C GLY A 228 2.48 -9.77 -20.56
N GLY A 229 3.49 -9.71 -21.45
CA GLY A 229 4.18 -10.92 -21.94
C GLY A 229 5.22 -11.44 -20.93
N SER A 230 5.81 -12.60 -21.15
CA SER A 230 6.80 -13.18 -20.22
C SER A 230 8.13 -12.43 -20.24
N GLU A 231 8.51 -11.80 -19.13
CA GLU A 231 9.85 -11.25 -18.87
C GLU A 231 9.88 -10.79 -17.41
N LEU A 232 10.90 -11.20 -16.65
CA LEU A 232 11.06 -10.83 -15.24
C LEU A 232 12.42 -10.16 -15.00
N LYS A 233 12.41 -9.04 -14.28
CA LYS A 233 13.61 -8.34 -13.80
C LYS A 233 13.69 -8.44 -12.28
N ILE A 234 14.79 -8.99 -11.79
CA ILE A 234 15.13 -8.89 -10.37
C ILE A 234 16.00 -7.64 -10.22
N LEU A 235 15.49 -6.67 -9.47
CA LEU A 235 16.16 -5.40 -9.22
C LEU A 235 17.21 -5.56 -8.12
N PRO A 236 18.23 -4.67 -8.07
CA PRO A 236 19.16 -4.63 -6.95
C PRO A 236 18.42 -4.59 -5.61
N PRO A 237 18.82 -5.41 -4.62
CA PRO A 237 18.18 -5.45 -3.32
C PRO A 237 18.48 -4.19 -2.51
N ILE A 238 17.66 -3.92 -1.49
CA ILE A 238 17.87 -2.83 -0.52
C ILE A 238 18.05 -3.42 0.88
N ALA A 239 19.05 -2.94 1.60
CA ALA A 239 19.18 -3.19 3.04
C ALA A 239 18.57 -2.01 3.82
N VAL A 240 17.80 -2.30 4.88
CA VAL A 240 17.16 -1.25 5.69
C VAL A 240 18.18 -0.54 6.58
N TYR A 241 19.02 -1.30 7.27
CA TYR A 241 19.99 -0.81 8.23
C TYR A 241 21.43 -1.13 7.82
N ASP A 242 22.34 -0.22 8.15
CA ASP A 242 23.79 -0.44 8.08
C ASP A 242 24.32 -1.23 9.29
N THR A 243 25.62 -1.52 9.31
CA THR A 243 26.28 -2.25 10.41
C THR A 243 26.28 -1.50 11.75
N LYS A 244 25.89 -0.22 11.76
CA LYS A 244 25.78 0.62 12.96
C LYS A 244 24.32 0.78 13.42
N GLY A 245 23.36 0.15 12.73
CA GLY A 245 21.94 0.24 13.03
C GLY A 245 21.25 1.51 12.53
N ASN A 246 21.91 2.31 11.67
CA ASN A 246 21.29 3.49 11.04
C ASN A 246 20.61 3.10 9.73
N TYR A 247 19.65 3.90 9.28
CA TYR A 247 19.11 3.75 7.92
C TYR A 247 20.20 3.92 6.87
N THR A 248 20.20 3.02 5.88
CA THR A 248 21.09 3.10 4.72
C THR A 248 20.75 4.31 3.84
N SER A 249 21.67 4.67 2.93
CA SER A 249 21.42 5.73 1.94
C SER A 249 20.22 5.45 1.05
N ASP A 250 19.96 4.17 0.71
CA ASP A 250 18.75 3.79 -0.04
C ASP A 250 17.47 4.14 0.72
N ILE A 251 17.41 3.85 2.02
CA ILE A 251 16.26 4.20 2.85
C ILE A 251 16.15 5.72 3.03
N LEU A 252 17.26 6.43 3.27
CA LEU A 252 17.23 7.88 3.42
C LEU A 252 16.75 8.58 2.12
N ASN A 253 17.17 8.09 0.96
CA ASN A 253 16.67 8.54 -0.35
C ASN A 253 15.15 8.30 -0.51
N ILE A 254 14.66 7.13 -0.07
CA ILE A 254 13.23 6.80 -0.12
C ILE A 254 12.41 7.81 0.71
N TYR A 255 12.93 8.20 1.87
CA TYR A 255 12.36 9.22 2.76
C TYR A 255 12.68 10.68 2.36
N GLU A 256 13.38 10.93 1.25
CA GLU A 256 13.77 12.27 0.80
C GLU A 256 14.58 13.07 1.84
N LYS A 257 15.45 12.37 2.59
CA LYS A 257 16.26 12.96 3.66
C LYS A 257 17.71 13.28 3.26
N ILE A 258 18.10 13.00 2.03
CA ILE A 258 19.43 13.27 1.44
C ILE A 258 19.32 13.60 -0.05
#